data_AF-E5YEY2-F1
#
_entry.id   AF-E5YEY2-F1
#
_cell.length_a   1.000
_cell.length_b   1.000
_cell.length_c   1.000
_cell.angle_alpha   90.00
_cell.angle_beta   90.00
_cell.angle_gamma   90.00
#
_symmetry.space_group_name_H-M   'P 1'
#
loop_
_entity.id
_entity.type
_entity.pdbx_description
1 polymer ?
#
loop_
_entity_poly.entity_id
_entity_poly.type
_entity_poly.pdbx_seq_one_letter_code
_entity_poly.pdbx_strand_id
1 'polypeptide(L)'
;MQEVGLTSFIAPQTPHEMLTDKGTNLASDYYHVRVGGDIALLKGVMRCLIELHEKSLSQGKEGTLDLEFIQNHTNGYRELRTDVLNTDWRHITESSGISEEDIHRLAASYASAKKTIICYGMGITQHEHGTQNVQQLVNLLLLDHHDKKSGIPAYKSIPIEIEICN
;
A
#
# COMPACT_ATOMS: atom_id res chain seq x y z
N MET A 1 -7.80 19.33 5.65
CA MET A 1 -8.41 20.09 4.54
C MET A 1 -7.73 19.59 3.28
N GLN A 2 -8.48 19.10 2.29
CA GLN A 2 -7.89 18.58 1.06
C GLN A 2 -7.20 19.71 0.28
N GLU A 3 -5.96 19.48 -0.13
CA GLU A 3 -5.20 20.41 -0.95
C GLU A 3 -5.58 20.21 -2.42
N VAL A 4 -6.16 21.24 -3.04
CA VAL A 4 -6.71 21.18 -4.42
C VAL A 4 -5.66 20.77 -5.45
N GLY A 5 -4.41 21.20 -5.25
CA GLY A 5 -3.29 20.85 -6.14
C GLY A 5 -2.93 19.36 -6.13
N LEU A 6 -3.35 18.60 -5.12
CA LEU A 6 -3.12 17.15 -5.03
C LEU A 6 -4.29 16.33 -5.59
N THR A 7 -5.44 16.95 -5.81
CA THR A 7 -6.63 16.27 -6.36
C THR A 7 -6.87 16.62 -7.83
N SER A 8 -6.50 17.83 -8.27
CA SER A 8 -6.77 18.28 -9.64
C SER A 8 -5.76 19.32 -10.12
N PHE A 9 -5.42 19.27 -11.41
CA PHE A 9 -4.53 20.24 -12.05
C PHE A 9 -5.19 20.89 -13.26
N ILE A 10 -5.11 22.21 -13.38
CA ILE A 10 -5.54 22.98 -14.55
C ILE A 10 -4.29 23.47 -15.26
N ALA A 11 -4.06 23.03 -16.50
CA ALA A 11 -2.87 23.42 -17.25
C ALA A 11 -3.03 24.85 -17.82
N PRO A 12 -2.20 25.82 -17.41
CA PRO A 12 -2.32 27.19 -17.90
C PRO A 12 -1.98 27.32 -19.41
N GLN A 13 -1.27 26.34 -19.95
CA GLN A 13 -0.96 26.25 -21.37
C GLN A 13 -2.12 25.72 -22.22
N THR A 14 -3.23 25.27 -21.61
CA THR A 14 -4.40 24.75 -22.30
C THR A 14 -5.57 25.74 -22.14
N PRO A 15 -5.83 26.61 -23.12
CA PRO A 15 -6.85 27.67 -23.00
C PRO A 15 -8.25 27.14 -22.71
N HIS A 16 -8.60 25.96 -23.23
CA HIS A 16 -9.89 25.34 -22.95
C HIS A 16 -10.05 24.94 -21.47
N GLU A 17 -9.01 24.41 -20.82
CA GLU A 17 -9.07 24.06 -19.40
C GLU A 17 -9.19 25.32 -18.53
N MET A 18 -8.43 26.37 -18.87
CA MET A 18 -8.51 27.68 -18.19
C MET A 18 -9.89 28.35 -18.32
N LEU A 19 -10.56 28.17 -19.46
CA LEU A 19 -11.88 28.78 -19.71
C LEU A 19 -13.03 27.97 -19.11
N THR A 20 -12.81 26.70 -18.80
CA THR A 20 -13.87 25.79 -18.32
C THR A 20 -13.72 25.40 -16.86
N ASP A 21 -12.62 25.77 -16.21
CA ASP A 21 -12.21 25.30 -14.87
C ASP A 21 -12.23 23.77 -14.72
N LYS A 22 -12.18 23.04 -15.85
CA LYS A 22 -12.16 21.57 -15.88
C LYS A 22 -10.71 21.10 -15.98
N GLY A 23 -10.12 20.90 -14.80
CA GLY A 23 -8.78 20.32 -14.68
C GLY A 23 -8.76 18.81 -14.86
N THR A 24 -7.55 18.27 -15.01
CA THR A 24 -7.29 16.83 -14.96
C THR A 24 -7.37 16.35 -13.51
N ASN A 25 -8.16 15.30 -13.26
CA ASN A 25 -8.19 14.66 -11.95
C ASN A 25 -6.91 13.84 -11.74
N LEU A 26 -6.18 14.14 -10.66
CA LEU A 26 -4.89 13.52 -10.34
C LEU A 26 -5.04 12.29 -9.45
N ALA A 27 -6.08 12.24 -8.59
CA ALA A 27 -6.22 11.22 -7.57
C ALA A 27 -7.69 10.81 -7.40
N SER A 28 -7.96 9.51 -7.49
CA SER A 28 -9.30 8.95 -7.21
C SER A 28 -9.64 8.98 -5.72
N ASP A 29 -8.64 8.76 -4.87
CA ASP A 29 -8.76 8.74 -3.42
C ASP A 29 -7.65 9.60 -2.78
N TYR A 30 -7.97 10.27 -1.67
CA TYR A 30 -7.03 11.09 -0.91
C TYR A 30 -7.15 10.79 0.59
N TYR A 31 -6.08 10.24 1.18
CA TYR A 31 -6.03 9.86 2.60
C TYR A 31 -5.09 10.78 3.38
N HIS A 32 -5.60 11.41 4.45
CA HIS A 32 -4.80 12.25 5.34
C HIS A 32 -4.25 11.43 6.49
N VAL A 33 -3.12 10.76 6.26
CA VAL A 33 -2.45 9.98 7.30
C VAL A 33 -1.93 10.93 8.37
N ARG A 34 -2.08 10.56 9.64
CA ARG A 34 -1.46 11.25 10.75
C ARG A 34 0.06 11.22 10.57
N VAL A 35 0.74 12.28 10.98
CA VAL A 35 2.21 12.35 10.98
C VAL A 35 2.78 11.16 11.75
N GLY A 36 3.62 10.34 11.10
CA GLY A 36 4.19 9.11 11.67
C GLY A 36 3.24 7.90 11.70
N GLY A 37 2.04 8.03 11.14
CA GLY A 37 1.02 6.97 11.09
C GLY A 37 1.17 6.02 9.89
N ASP A 38 2.22 6.17 9.08
CA ASP A 38 2.42 5.44 7.83
C ASP A 38 2.58 3.92 8.06
N ILE A 39 3.38 3.53 9.06
CA ILE A 39 3.55 2.11 9.43
C ILE A 39 2.20 1.49 9.79
N ALA A 40 1.39 2.19 10.58
CA ALA A 40 0.07 1.70 10.99
C ALA A 40 -0.86 1.54 9.78
N LEU A 41 -0.88 2.52 8.86
CA LEU A 41 -1.66 2.43 7.63
C LEU A 41 -1.21 1.22 6.79
N LEU A 42 0.10 1.06 6.57
CA LEU A 42 0.65 -0.03 5.76
C LEU A 42 0.37 -1.40 6.40
N LYS A 43 0.48 -1.53 7.72
CA LYS A 43 0.04 -2.74 8.45
C LYS A 43 -1.45 -3.00 8.23
N GLY A 44 -2.30 -1.98 8.30
CA GLY A 44 -3.73 -2.09 8.01
C GLY A 44 -4.02 -2.59 6.60
N VAL A 45 -3.35 -2.04 5.59
CA VAL A 45 -3.51 -2.49 4.19
C VAL A 45 -3.05 -3.94 4.03
N MET A 46 -1.87 -4.31 4.57
CA MET A 46 -1.39 -5.69 4.52
C MET A 46 -2.33 -6.66 5.25
N ARG A 47 -2.91 -6.24 6.37
CA ARG A 47 -3.92 -7.02 7.10
C ARG A 47 -5.11 -7.34 6.21
N CYS A 48 -5.69 -6.32 5.57
CA CYS A 48 -6.80 -6.51 4.63
C CYS A 48 -6.42 -7.47 3.49
N LEU A 49 -5.21 -7.35 2.91
CA LEU A 49 -4.77 -8.22 1.83
C LEU A 49 -4.65 -9.68 2.27
N ILE A 50 -4.12 -9.94 3.47
CA ILE A 50 -4.02 -11.29 4.05
C ILE A 50 -5.42 -11.85 4.33
N GLU A 51 -6.31 -11.07 4.94
CA GLU A 51 -7.69 -11.50 5.22
C GLU A 51 -8.47 -11.78 3.93
N LEU A 52 -8.31 -10.95 2.90
CA LEU A 52 -8.90 -11.16 1.57
C LEU A 52 -8.37 -12.43 0.90
N HIS A 53 -7.07 -12.70 1.04
CA HIS A 53 -6.44 -13.91 0.52
C HIS A 53 -7.08 -15.16 1.13
N GLU A 54 -7.12 -15.22 2.47
CA GLU A 54 -7.68 -16.34 3.21
C GLU A 54 -9.15 -16.56 2.90
N LYS A 55 -9.92 -15.48 2.78
CA LYS A 55 -11.32 -15.53 2.37
C LYS A 55 -11.47 -16.11 0.96
N SER A 56 -10.68 -15.68 0.00
CA SER A 56 -10.72 -16.21 -1.37
C SER A 56 -10.39 -17.71 -1.42
N LEU A 57 -9.35 -18.15 -0.70
CA LEU A 57 -8.99 -19.56 -0.59
C LEU A 57 -10.10 -20.40 0.05
N SER A 58 -10.74 -19.90 1.12
CA SER A 58 -11.86 -20.60 1.77
C SER A 58 -13.08 -20.80 0.86
N GLN A 59 -13.19 -19.98 -0.20
CA GLN A 59 -14.23 -20.07 -1.23
C GLN A 59 -13.80 -20.90 -2.45
N GLY A 60 -12.61 -21.51 -2.43
CA GLY A 60 -12.06 -22.28 -3.55
C GLY A 60 -11.65 -21.41 -4.75
N LYS A 61 -11.38 -20.12 -4.54
CA LYS A 61 -10.89 -19.19 -5.57
C LYS A 61 -9.38 -19.00 -5.41
N GLU A 62 -8.76 -18.42 -6.44
CA GLU A 62 -7.37 -17.97 -6.35
C GLU A 62 -7.23 -16.87 -5.29
N GLY A 63 -6.16 -16.95 -4.49
CA GLY A 63 -5.86 -15.96 -3.46
C GLY A 63 -5.27 -14.68 -4.03
N THR A 64 -5.31 -13.59 -3.25
CA THR A 64 -4.82 -12.25 -3.65
C THR A 64 -3.31 -12.05 -3.46
N LEU A 65 -2.57 -13.06 -3.01
CA LEU A 65 -1.14 -12.98 -2.69
C LEU A 65 -0.39 -14.02 -3.51
N ASP A 66 0.80 -13.70 -4.00
CA ASP A 66 1.67 -14.67 -4.67
C ASP A 66 2.45 -15.51 -3.64
N LEU A 67 1.78 -16.49 -3.03
CA LEU A 67 2.41 -17.36 -2.04
C LEU A 67 3.59 -18.17 -2.62
N GLU A 68 3.58 -18.49 -3.92
CA GLU A 68 4.70 -19.17 -4.57
C GLU A 68 5.94 -18.26 -4.57
N PHE A 69 5.78 -17.00 -4.96
CA PHE A 69 6.86 -16.02 -4.92
C PHE A 69 7.35 -15.79 -3.49
N ILE A 70 6.43 -15.54 -2.56
CA ILE A 70 6.76 -15.28 -1.15
C ILE A 70 7.58 -16.43 -0.56
N GLN A 71 7.16 -17.69 -0.77
CA GLN A 71 7.86 -18.85 -0.23
C GLN A 71 9.25 -19.08 -0.83
N ASN A 72 9.43 -18.76 -2.12
CA ASN A 72 10.67 -19.04 -2.83
C ASN A 72 11.67 -17.87 -2.81
N HIS A 73 11.20 -16.65 -2.57
CA HIS A 73 12.00 -15.44 -2.75
C HIS A 73 11.99 -14.49 -1.54
N THR A 74 11.31 -14.83 -0.44
CA THR A 74 11.31 -14.00 0.77
C THR A 74 11.55 -14.84 2.02
N ASN A 75 12.13 -14.19 3.03
CA ASN A 75 12.23 -14.70 4.40
C ASN A 75 11.41 -13.78 5.32
N GLY A 76 10.86 -14.29 6.43
CA GLY A 76 10.18 -13.45 7.43
C GLY A 76 8.66 -13.25 7.22
N TYR A 77 8.05 -13.85 6.17
CA TYR A 77 6.61 -13.69 5.91
C TYR A 77 5.73 -14.19 7.06
N ARG A 78 6.11 -15.30 7.72
CA ARG A 78 5.30 -15.87 8.80
C ARG A 78 5.26 -14.92 10.00
N GLU A 79 6.38 -14.32 10.31
CA GLU A 79 6.59 -13.35 11.36
C GLU A 79 5.78 -12.08 11.05
N LEU A 80 5.90 -11.53 9.83
CA LEU A 80 5.09 -10.40 9.36
C LEU A 80 3.59 -10.69 9.45
N ARG A 81 3.13 -11.82 8.90
CA ARG A 81 1.72 -12.20 8.94
C ARG A 81 1.21 -12.27 10.38
N THR A 82 2.00 -12.84 11.28
CA THR A 82 1.62 -12.95 12.69
C THR A 82 1.53 -11.59 13.36
N ASP A 83 2.52 -10.73 13.15
CA ASP A 83 2.52 -9.35 13.66
C ASP A 83 1.32 -8.54 13.17
N VAL A 84 1.09 -8.55 11.86
CA VAL A 84 -0.02 -7.82 11.22
C VAL A 84 -1.38 -8.31 11.73
N LEU A 85 -1.61 -9.62 11.81
CA LEU A 85 -2.90 -10.17 12.27
C LEU A 85 -3.12 -9.99 13.78
N ASN A 86 -2.06 -9.92 14.57
CA ASN A 86 -2.14 -9.66 16.01
C ASN A 86 -2.27 -8.17 16.36
N THR A 87 -2.02 -7.27 15.40
CA THR A 87 -2.17 -5.82 15.62
C THR A 87 -3.64 -5.44 15.62
N ASP A 88 -4.14 -4.90 16.73
CA ASP A 88 -5.55 -4.53 16.89
C ASP A 88 -5.97 -3.40 15.93
N TRP A 89 -7.17 -3.51 15.36
CA TRP A 89 -7.73 -2.52 14.44
C TRP A 89 -7.86 -1.12 15.06
N ARG A 90 -8.16 -1.04 16.36
CA ARG A 90 -8.19 0.23 17.09
C ARG A 90 -6.80 0.86 17.11
N HIS A 91 -5.75 0.09 17.32
CA HIS A 91 -4.39 0.61 17.27
C HIS A 91 -4.03 1.11 15.86
N ILE A 92 -4.40 0.36 14.82
CA ILE A 92 -4.17 0.75 13.42
C ILE A 92 -4.86 2.07 13.09
N THR A 93 -6.16 2.18 13.39
CA THR A 93 -6.98 3.37 13.08
C THR A 93 -6.59 4.57 13.94
N GLU A 94 -6.34 4.38 15.24
CA GLU A 94 -5.88 5.45 16.12
C GLU A 94 -4.51 5.98 15.70
N SER A 95 -3.54 5.10 15.39
CA SER A 95 -2.17 5.52 15.02
C SER A 95 -2.10 6.14 13.63
N SER A 96 -2.75 5.53 12.63
CA SER A 96 -2.77 6.04 11.25
C SER A 96 -3.63 7.30 11.09
N GLY A 97 -4.66 7.45 11.93
CA GLY A 97 -5.69 8.48 11.76
C GLY A 97 -6.65 8.23 10.60
N ILE A 98 -6.63 7.04 10.00
CA ILE A 98 -7.51 6.62 8.90
C ILE A 98 -8.57 5.65 9.44
N SER A 99 -9.80 5.75 8.93
CA SER A 99 -10.89 4.84 9.32
C SER A 99 -10.63 3.43 8.80
N GLU A 100 -11.16 2.42 9.49
CA GLU A 100 -11.05 1.03 9.04
C GLU A 100 -11.69 0.86 7.65
N GLU A 101 -12.84 1.49 7.40
CA GLU A 101 -13.53 1.47 6.11
C GLU A 101 -12.67 2.02 4.97
N ASP A 102 -11.95 3.12 5.21
CA ASP A 102 -11.04 3.73 4.24
C ASP A 102 -9.83 2.84 3.96
N ILE A 103 -9.30 2.15 4.98
CA ILE A 103 -8.20 1.20 4.82
C ILE A 103 -8.66 -0.01 3.98
N HIS A 104 -9.85 -0.55 4.26
CA HIS A 104 -10.44 -1.62 3.43
C HIS A 104 -10.67 -1.15 1.99
N ARG A 105 -11.12 0.09 1.77
CA ARG A 105 -11.30 0.66 0.42
C ARG A 105 -9.96 0.75 -0.31
N LEU A 106 -8.92 1.26 0.34
CA LEU A 106 -7.57 1.33 -0.21
C LEU A 106 -7.03 -0.06 -0.55
N ALA A 107 -7.16 -1.03 0.36
CA ALA A 107 -6.69 -2.40 0.15
C ALA A 107 -7.46 -3.12 -0.97
N ALA A 108 -8.78 -2.91 -1.09
CA ALA A 108 -9.57 -3.46 -2.18
C ALA A 108 -9.15 -2.87 -3.55
N SER A 109 -8.91 -1.56 -3.60
CA SER A 109 -8.38 -0.89 -4.81
C SER A 109 -7.02 -1.47 -5.19
N TYR A 110 -6.12 -1.58 -4.20
CA TYR A 110 -4.79 -2.18 -4.36
C TYR A 110 -4.87 -3.62 -4.89
N ALA A 111 -5.65 -4.49 -4.25
CA ALA A 111 -5.82 -5.90 -4.64
C ALA A 111 -6.45 -6.09 -6.04
N SER A 112 -7.22 -5.10 -6.51
CA SER A 112 -7.87 -5.14 -7.82
C SER A 112 -6.98 -4.61 -8.95
N ALA A 113 -5.88 -3.93 -8.61
CA ALA A 113 -4.95 -3.39 -9.58
C ALA A 113 -4.26 -4.54 -10.33
N LYS A 114 -3.98 -4.33 -11.62
CA LYS A 114 -3.19 -5.30 -12.41
C LYS A 114 -1.69 -5.09 -12.23
N LYS A 115 -1.32 -3.84 -11.91
CA LYS A 115 0.05 -3.35 -11.75
C LYS A 115 0.00 -2.15 -10.81
N THR A 116 0.88 -2.14 -9.82
CA THR A 116 1.00 -1.03 -8.87
C THR A 116 2.40 -0.45 -8.90
N ILE A 117 2.49 0.88 -8.81
CA ILE A 117 3.72 1.60 -8.57
C ILE A 117 3.51 2.44 -7.32
N ILE A 118 4.40 2.29 -6.34
CA ILE A 118 4.45 3.16 -5.16
C ILE A 118 5.49 4.25 -5.42
N CYS A 119 5.04 5.49 -5.50
CA CYS A 119 5.90 6.67 -5.57
C CYS A 119 5.94 7.32 -4.20
N TYR A 120 7.14 7.49 -3.63
CA TYR A 120 7.34 8.19 -2.36
C TYR A 120 8.47 9.22 -2.46
N GLY A 121 8.49 10.14 -1.51
CA GLY A 121 9.50 11.20 -1.43
C GLY A 121 9.94 11.46 0.01
N MET A 122 10.35 12.70 0.28
CA MET A 122 10.89 13.10 1.58
C MET A 122 9.92 12.90 2.74
N GLY A 123 8.60 12.97 2.50
CA GLY A 123 7.58 12.69 3.52
C GLY A 123 7.60 11.27 4.08
N ILE A 124 8.25 10.32 3.39
CA ILE A 124 8.49 8.97 3.91
C ILE A 124 9.88 8.85 4.51
N THR A 125 10.91 9.39 3.85
CA THR A 125 12.31 9.12 4.20
C THR A 125 12.88 10.06 5.27
N GLN A 126 12.36 11.28 5.40
CA GLN A 126 12.83 12.27 6.39
C GLN A 126 12.01 12.23 7.69
N HIS A 127 11.76 11.02 8.18
CA HIS A 127 11.16 10.74 9.48
C HIS A 127 12.14 9.96 10.36
N GLU A 128 11.95 10.03 11.68
CA GLU A 128 12.68 9.19 12.64
C GLU A 128 12.56 7.69 12.29
N HIS A 129 11.42 7.29 11.72
CA HIS A 129 11.13 5.92 11.27
C HIS A 129 11.20 5.76 9.74
N GLY A 130 11.98 6.60 9.04
CA GLY A 130 11.99 6.63 7.58
C GLY A 130 12.44 5.31 6.93
N THR A 131 13.42 4.62 7.54
CA THR A 131 13.86 3.29 7.08
C THR A 131 12.74 2.26 7.21
N GLN A 132 12.07 2.24 8.37
CA GLN A 132 10.94 1.36 8.65
C GLN A 132 9.80 1.58 7.67
N ASN A 133 9.48 2.84 7.35
CA ASN A 133 8.44 3.15 6.36
C ASN A 133 8.77 2.56 4.99
N VAL A 134 10.01 2.72 4.52
CA VAL A 134 10.45 2.15 3.24
C VAL A 134 10.40 0.62 3.27
N GLN A 135 10.82 -0.01 4.37
CA GLN A 135 10.72 -1.46 4.54
C GLN A 135 9.27 -1.95 4.48
N GLN A 136 8.34 -1.26 5.13
CA GLN A 136 6.91 -1.61 5.09
C GLN A 136 6.30 -1.42 3.69
N LEU A 137 6.72 -0.40 2.94
CA LEU A 137 6.31 -0.24 1.54
C LEU A 137 6.81 -1.39 0.66
N VAL A 138 8.05 -1.84 0.88
CA VAL A 138 8.61 -3.00 0.19
C VAL A 138 7.88 -4.27 0.59
N ASN A 139 7.61 -4.50 1.88
CA ASN A 139 6.83 -5.64 2.36
C ASN A 139 5.47 -5.71 1.66
N LEU A 140 4.74 -4.59 1.57
CA LEU A 140 3.47 -4.51 0.87
C LEU A 140 3.59 -4.93 -0.61
N LEU A 141 4.62 -4.45 -1.31
CA LEU A 141 4.88 -4.83 -2.71
C LEU A 141 5.27 -6.31 -2.87
N LEU A 142 5.93 -6.91 -1.87
CA LEU A 142 6.32 -8.33 -1.89
C LEU A 142 5.15 -9.27 -1.62
N LEU A 143 4.15 -8.81 -0.85
CA LEU A 143 2.92 -9.57 -0.61
C LEU A 143 2.02 -9.64 -1.83
N ASP A 144 2.18 -8.69 -2.74
CA ASP A 144 1.31 -8.48 -3.89
C ASP A 144 1.31 -9.63 -4.90
N HIS A 145 0.20 -9.79 -5.61
CA HIS A 145 0.04 -10.76 -6.69
C HIS A 145 0.00 -10.06 -8.05
N HIS A 146 1.12 -9.46 -8.46
CA HIS A 146 1.21 -8.84 -9.79
C HIS A 146 1.96 -9.71 -10.80
N ASP A 147 1.50 -9.67 -12.05
CA ASP A 147 2.08 -10.33 -13.22
C ASP A 147 3.62 -10.29 -13.16
N LYS A 148 4.28 -11.45 -13.32
CA LYS A 148 5.74 -11.67 -13.19
C LYS A 148 6.60 -10.75 -14.09
N LYS A 149 5.98 -9.96 -14.97
CA LYS A 149 6.59 -8.92 -15.82
C LYS A 149 6.55 -7.50 -15.21
N SER A 150 5.82 -7.30 -14.12
CA SER A 150 5.61 -5.99 -13.52
C SER A 150 6.69 -5.70 -12.46
N GLY A 151 7.47 -4.66 -12.71
CA GLY A 151 7.92 -3.67 -11.72
C GLY A 151 8.91 -4.06 -10.63
N ILE A 152 8.87 -5.26 -10.06
CA ILE A 152 9.82 -5.67 -9.02
C ILE A 152 11.16 -5.93 -9.72
N PRO A 153 12.23 -5.16 -9.44
CA PRO A 153 13.53 -5.42 -10.03
C PRO A 153 13.90 -6.87 -9.77
N ALA A 154 14.35 -7.56 -10.81
CA ALA A 154 14.68 -8.97 -10.79
C ALA A 154 15.87 -9.26 -9.84
N TYR A 155 15.62 -9.32 -8.54
CA TYR A 155 16.52 -9.96 -7.56
C TYR A 155 16.08 -11.41 -7.42
N LYS A 156 16.18 -12.19 -8.50
CA LYS A 156 15.80 -13.60 -8.52
C LYS A 156 16.83 -14.52 -7.83
N SER A 157 17.92 -13.95 -7.32
CA SER A 157 19.10 -14.71 -6.87
C SER A 157 19.32 -14.69 -5.36
N ILE A 158 18.63 -13.81 -4.61
CA ILE A 158 18.83 -13.62 -3.17
C ILE A 158 17.44 -13.43 -2.54
N PRO A 159 17.09 -14.19 -1.48
CA PRO A 159 15.84 -13.98 -0.78
C PRO A 159 15.80 -12.58 -0.16
N ILE A 160 14.68 -11.88 -0.30
CA ILE A 160 14.46 -10.57 0.28
C ILE A 160 13.94 -10.75 1.71
N GLU A 161 14.61 -10.12 2.67
CA GLU A 161 14.18 -10.16 4.08
C GLU A 161 12.95 -9.28 4.28
N ILE A 162 11.90 -9.86 4.83
CA ILE A 162 10.71 -9.16 5.31
C ILE A 162 10.94 -8.84 6.79
N GLU A 163 11.05 -7.56 7.10
CA GLU A 163 11.27 -7.08 8.46
C GLU A 163 9.97 -6.58 9.10
N ILE A 164 9.80 -6.89 10.39
CA ILE A 164 8.72 -6.30 11.20
C ILE A 164 9.19 -4.93 11.67
N CYS A 165 8.38 -3.91 11.38
CA CYS A 165 8.59 -2.56 11.89
C CYS A 165 7.50 -2.23 12.90
N ASN A 166 7.91 -1.67 14.05
CA ASN A 166 7.03 -1.19 15.10
C ASN A 166 7.14 0.32 15.24
#